data_AF-A0A7S3ZH98-F1
#
_entry.id   AF-A0A7S3ZH98-F1
#
_cell.length_a   1.000
_cell.length_b   1.000
_cell.length_c   1.000
_cell.angle_alpha   90.00
_cell.angle_beta   90.00
_cell.angle_gamma   90.00
#
_symmetry.space_group_name_H-M   'P 1'
#
loop_
_entity.id
_entity.type
_entity.pdbx_description
1 polymer ?
#
loop_
_entity_poly.entity_id
_entity_poly.type
_entity_poly.pdbx_seq_one_letter_code
_entity_poly.pdbx_strand_id
1 'polypeptide(L)'
;DVLQLVRPLLYFMLECRNDASKLGLLYSCVFILLRLSGERKFCVALNRDYDGRLPVSLPSFQGTHADLMIIICQKVVVSSAEHLNSMLNGVLTVISNCSPYLTSVSMLASVKLLNLFELVTKPKFLYGAAHHPGYVSLMLDIFNNLVQYQYAGCPHLVYAIVRRSKLFYNLLQLPEFLEEEEEEEGEQGC
;
A
#
# COMPACT_ATOMS: atom_id res chain seq x y z
N ASP A 1 9.05 22.85 -8.77
CA ASP A 1 8.16 21.80 -9.31
C ASP A 1 7.75 20.87 -8.15
N VAL A 2 6.50 20.43 -8.07
CA VAL A 2 5.99 19.62 -6.94
C VAL A 2 6.80 18.33 -6.76
N LEU A 3 7.30 17.75 -7.85
CA LEU A 3 8.14 16.55 -7.80
C LEU A 3 9.50 16.78 -7.11
N GLN A 4 10.03 18.00 -7.11
CA GLN A 4 11.26 18.33 -6.39
C GLN A 4 11.08 18.26 -4.88
N LEU A 5 9.85 18.44 -4.39
CA LEU A 5 9.50 18.26 -2.97
C LEU A 5 9.26 16.79 -2.63
N VAL A 6 8.63 16.03 -3.53
CA VAL A 6 8.29 14.61 -3.31
C VAL A 6 9.52 13.74 -3.14
N ARG A 7 10.55 13.93 -3.98
CA ARG A 7 11.79 13.13 -3.92
C ARG A 7 12.45 13.13 -2.53
N PRO A 8 12.81 14.29 -1.94
CA PRO A 8 13.42 14.32 -0.62
C PRO A 8 12.47 13.84 0.47
N LEU A 9 11.17 14.12 0.35
CA LEU A 9 10.18 13.62 1.31
C LEU A 9 10.17 12.08 1.35
N LEU A 10 10.06 11.44 0.19
CA LEU A 10 10.11 9.98 0.08
C LEU A 10 11.45 9.41 0.58
N TYR A 11 12.56 10.12 0.31
CA TYR A 11 13.87 9.74 0.81
C TYR A 11 13.95 9.78 2.34
N PHE A 12 13.47 10.85 2.97
CA PHE A 12 13.42 10.96 4.43
C PHE A 12 12.52 9.89 5.04
N MET A 13 11.37 9.58 4.42
CA MET A 13 10.53 8.48 4.87
C MET A 13 11.28 7.15 4.86
N LEU A 14 12.06 6.91 3.80
CA LEU A 14 12.85 5.70 3.68
C LEU A 14 13.97 5.64 4.74
N GLU A 15 14.70 6.73 4.99
CA GLU A 15 15.76 6.75 6.02
C GLU A 15 15.23 6.64 7.45
N CYS A 16 14.13 7.33 7.75
CA CYS A 16 13.60 7.41 9.11
C CYS A 16 12.88 6.13 9.55
N ARG A 17 12.51 5.22 8.63
CA ARG A 17 11.64 4.06 8.92
C ARG A 17 12.17 3.09 9.99
N ASN A 18 13.48 3.06 10.22
CA ASN A 18 14.13 2.14 11.15
C ASN A 18 14.54 2.81 12.48
N ASP A 19 14.30 4.11 12.64
CA ASP A 19 14.78 4.89 13.78
C ASP A 19 13.60 5.43 14.59
N ALA A 20 13.38 4.84 15.77
CA ALA A 20 12.30 5.22 16.67
C ALA A 20 12.35 6.70 17.07
N SER A 21 13.54 7.30 17.13
CA SER A 21 13.71 8.72 17.48
C SER A 21 13.20 9.66 16.40
N LYS A 22 13.05 9.16 15.15
CA LYS A 22 12.61 9.94 13.99
C LYS A 22 11.17 9.68 13.59
N LEU A 23 10.40 8.97 14.43
CA LEU A 23 8.99 8.67 14.15
C LEU A 23 8.15 9.92 13.91
N GLY A 24 8.34 10.98 14.71
CA GLY A 24 7.61 12.24 14.52
C GLY A 24 7.85 12.88 13.14
N LEU A 25 9.08 12.76 12.61
CA LEU A 25 9.41 13.21 11.26
C LEU A 25 8.76 12.33 10.20
N LEU A 26 8.76 11.00 10.39
CA LEU A 26 8.07 10.07 9.50
C LEU A 26 6.56 10.35 9.43
N TYR A 27 5.90 10.59 10.57
CA TYR A 27 4.49 11.01 10.62
C TYR A 27 4.25 12.33 9.89
N SER A 28 5.14 13.31 10.06
CA SER A 28 5.06 14.59 9.38
C SER A 28 5.17 14.42 7.86
N CYS A 29 6.10 13.58 7.38
CA CYS A 29 6.24 13.26 5.95
C CYS A 29 4.98 12.60 5.38
N VAL A 30 4.43 11.59 6.06
CA VAL A 30 3.18 10.92 5.63
C VAL A 30 2.01 11.91 5.61
N PHE A 31 1.90 12.78 6.61
CA PHE A 31 0.84 13.78 6.65
C PHE A 31 0.95 14.81 5.51
N ILE A 32 2.17 15.25 5.19
CA ILE A 32 2.41 16.13 4.04
C ILE A 32 2.01 15.41 2.74
N LEU A 33 2.42 14.15 2.54
CA LEU A 33 1.99 13.38 1.37
C LEU A 33 0.48 13.20 1.31
N LEU A 34 -0.16 12.96 2.46
CA LEU A 34 -1.62 12.82 2.53
C LEU A 34 -2.30 14.09 2.05
N ARG A 35 -1.85 15.26 2.52
CA ARG A 35 -2.37 16.55 2.06
C ARG A 35 -2.14 16.76 0.57
N LEU A 36 -0.95 16.47 0.06
CA LEU A 36 -0.62 16.63 -1.35
C LEU A 36 -1.40 15.64 -2.25
N SER A 37 -1.61 14.41 -1.80
CA SER A 37 -2.36 13.38 -2.54
C SER A 37 -3.83 13.75 -2.80
N GLY A 38 -4.39 14.68 -2.02
CA GLY A 38 -5.72 15.22 -2.26
C GLY A 38 -5.81 16.08 -3.51
N GLU A 39 -4.69 16.56 -4.05
CA GLU A 39 -4.68 17.38 -5.26
C GLU A 39 -4.46 16.55 -6.52
N ARG A 40 -5.42 16.59 -7.46
CA ARG A 40 -5.29 15.91 -8.76
C ARG A 40 -3.99 16.28 -9.51
N LYS A 41 -3.56 17.55 -9.46
CA LYS A 41 -2.34 18.01 -10.14
C LYS A 41 -1.10 17.29 -9.61
N PHE A 42 -1.04 17.04 -8.31
CA PHE A 42 0.02 16.26 -7.67
C PHE A 42 0.03 14.83 -8.20
N CYS A 43 -1.13 14.15 -8.17
CA CYS A 43 -1.23 12.75 -8.58
C CYS A 43 -0.85 12.56 -10.05
N VAL A 44 -1.29 13.48 -10.93
CA VAL A 44 -0.91 13.46 -12.35
C VAL A 44 0.60 13.70 -12.54
N ALA A 45 1.20 14.59 -11.74
CA ALA A 45 2.64 14.85 -11.82
C ALA A 45 3.48 13.60 -11.46
N LEU A 46 2.98 12.70 -10.60
CA LEU A 46 3.69 11.47 -10.22
C LEU A 46 3.95 10.52 -11.40
N ASN A 47 3.20 10.65 -12.49
CA ASN A 47 3.39 9.83 -13.70
C ASN A 47 4.66 10.16 -14.48
N ARG A 48 5.37 11.24 -14.15
CA ARG A 48 6.63 11.54 -14.82
C ARG A 48 7.68 10.49 -14.47
N ASP A 49 8.49 10.13 -15.46
CA ASP A 49 9.60 9.21 -15.32
C ASP A 49 10.54 9.63 -14.20
N TYR A 50 11.01 8.66 -13.44
CA TYR A 50 11.98 8.89 -12.40
C TYR A 50 13.40 8.83 -12.96
N ASP A 51 14.07 9.98 -12.98
CA ASP A 51 15.43 10.17 -13.49
C ASP A 51 16.49 10.27 -12.38
N GLY A 52 16.07 10.12 -11.11
CA GLY A 52 16.93 10.31 -9.95
C GLY A 52 17.82 9.10 -9.66
N ARG A 53 18.87 9.33 -8.86
CA ARG A 53 19.64 8.23 -8.26
C ARG A 53 18.80 7.58 -7.18
N LEU A 54 18.51 6.29 -7.35
CA LEU A 54 17.85 5.49 -6.34
C LEU A 54 18.74 5.31 -5.10
N PRO A 55 18.18 5.36 -3.88
CA PRO A 55 18.90 4.97 -2.68
C PRO A 55 19.38 3.52 -2.79
N VAL A 56 20.57 3.21 -2.27
CA VAL A 56 21.18 1.86 -2.33
C VAL A 56 20.26 0.77 -1.77
N SER A 57 19.35 1.13 -0.86
CA SER A 57 18.40 0.20 -0.28
C SER A 57 17.25 -0.22 -1.20
N LEU A 58 17.01 0.47 -2.33
CA LEU A 58 15.98 0.11 -3.30
C LEU A 58 16.59 -0.72 -4.45
N PRO A 59 15.90 -1.77 -4.93
CA PRO A 59 16.32 -2.45 -6.16
C PRO A 59 16.25 -1.46 -7.32
N SER A 60 17.12 -1.65 -8.33
CA SER A 60 17.02 -0.89 -9.57
C SER A 60 15.64 -1.11 -10.19
N PHE A 61 14.95 -0.02 -10.49
CA PHE A 61 13.70 -0.06 -11.23
C PHE A 61 13.71 1.05 -12.28
N GLN A 62 13.06 0.77 -13.41
CA GLN A 62 12.70 1.78 -14.40
C GLN A 62 11.21 2.02 -14.26
N GLY A 63 10.82 3.25 -13.95
CA GLY A 63 9.43 3.59 -13.67
C GLY A 63 9.27 5.06 -13.33
N THR A 64 8.10 5.37 -12.80
CA THR A 64 7.65 6.74 -12.53
C THR A 64 7.89 7.13 -11.07
N HIS A 65 7.64 8.40 -10.73
CA HIS A 65 7.63 8.83 -9.33
C HIS A 65 6.51 8.13 -8.53
N ALA A 66 5.41 7.72 -9.18
CA ALA A 66 4.36 6.94 -8.56
C ALA A 66 4.86 5.55 -8.13
N ASP A 67 5.67 4.89 -8.96
CA ASP A 67 6.29 3.60 -8.60
C ASP A 67 7.18 3.75 -7.37
N LEU A 68 8.02 4.79 -7.34
CA LEU A 68 8.87 5.10 -6.20
C LEU A 68 8.05 5.28 -4.92
N MET A 69 6.96 6.06 -5.01
CA MET A 69 6.05 6.31 -3.89
C MET A 69 5.48 5.00 -3.35
N ILE A 70 4.90 4.14 -4.21
CA ILE A 70 4.33 2.85 -3.83
C ILE A 70 5.38 1.96 -3.14
N ILE A 71 6.58 1.87 -3.71
CA ILE A 71 7.67 1.03 -3.18
C ILE A 71 8.09 1.51 -1.79
N ILE A 72 8.25 2.82 -1.60
CA ILE A 72 8.69 3.40 -0.33
C ILE A 72 7.57 3.28 0.71
N CYS A 73 6.33 3.59 0.35
CA CYS A 73 5.16 3.37 1.19
C CYS A 73 5.07 1.93 1.69
N GLN A 74 5.24 0.94 0.81
CA GLN A 74 5.28 -0.47 1.20
C GLN A 74 6.39 -0.77 2.21
N LYS A 75 7.59 -0.24 1.98
CA LYS A 75 8.74 -0.47 2.88
C LYS A 75 8.53 0.17 4.25
N VAL A 76 7.97 1.37 4.30
CA VAL A 76 7.65 2.06 5.56
C VAL A 76 6.66 1.21 6.36
N VAL A 77 5.58 0.76 5.73
CA VAL A 77 4.57 -0.09 6.38
C VAL A 77 5.18 -1.37 6.94
N VAL A 78 5.99 -2.09 6.17
CA VAL A 78 6.57 -3.37 6.62
C VAL A 78 7.65 -3.19 7.70
N SER A 79 8.39 -2.08 7.72
CA SER A 79 9.41 -1.82 8.74
C SER A 79 8.81 -1.38 10.08
N SER A 80 7.64 -0.74 10.10
CA SER A 80 7.06 -0.13 11.31
C SER A 80 6.14 -1.06 12.11
N ALA A 81 6.67 -2.20 12.58
CA ALA A 81 5.89 -3.24 13.28
C ALA A 81 5.16 -2.76 14.56
N GLU A 82 5.73 -1.81 15.32
CA GLU A 82 5.15 -1.37 16.62
C GLU A 82 4.15 -0.21 16.51
N HIS A 83 4.09 0.48 15.36
CA HIS A 83 3.24 1.67 15.15
C HIS A 83 2.44 1.60 13.84
N LEU A 84 2.24 0.38 13.36
CA LEU A 84 1.66 0.06 12.07
C LEU A 84 0.31 0.76 11.84
N ASN A 85 -0.58 0.78 12.85
CA ASN A 85 -1.98 1.16 12.64
C ASN A 85 -2.15 2.63 12.21
N SER A 86 -1.50 3.58 12.87
CA SER A 86 -1.65 5.02 12.53
C SER A 86 -0.97 5.36 11.19
N MET A 87 0.21 4.78 10.94
CA MET A 87 0.96 4.96 9.69
C MET A 87 0.25 4.32 8.48
N LEU A 88 -0.29 3.12 8.66
CA LEU A 88 -0.92 2.33 7.61
C LEU A 88 -2.13 3.05 7.03
N ASN A 89 -2.99 3.62 7.86
CA ASN A 89 -4.13 4.41 7.39
C ASN A 89 -3.69 5.54 6.46
N GLY A 90 -2.74 6.38 6.91
CA GLY A 90 -2.25 7.50 6.13
C GLY A 90 -1.59 7.07 4.82
N VAL A 91 -0.76 6.03 4.86
CA VAL A 91 -0.08 5.50 3.68
C VAL A 91 -1.07 4.90 2.66
N LEU A 92 -2.02 4.09 3.11
CA LEU A 92 -3.04 3.51 2.22
C LEU A 92 -3.93 4.59 1.62
N THR A 93 -4.30 5.61 2.40
CA THR A 93 -5.10 6.73 1.92
C THR A 93 -4.35 7.54 0.85
N VAL A 94 -3.04 7.79 1.03
CA VAL A 94 -2.20 8.42 -0.01
C VAL A 94 -2.25 7.63 -1.32
N ILE A 95 -2.07 6.30 -1.26
CA ILE A 95 -2.08 5.46 -2.46
C ILE A 95 -3.48 5.46 -3.08
N SER A 96 -4.54 5.35 -2.28
CA SER A 96 -5.93 5.38 -2.75
C SER A 96 -6.27 6.68 -3.48
N ASN A 97 -5.94 7.83 -2.89
CA ASN A 97 -6.15 9.14 -3.52
C ASN A 97 -5.44 9.29 -4.86
N CYS A 98 -4.22 8.74 -4.98
CA CYS A 98 -3.44 8.79 -6.21
C CYS A 98 -3.90 7.77 -7.26
N SER A 99 -4.41 6.61 -6.83
CA SER A 99 -4.69 5.44 -7.67
C SER A 99 -5.47 5.70 -8.97
N PRO A 100 -6.57 6.50 -9.02
CA PRO A 100 -7.29 6.72 -10.29
C PRO A 100 -6.50 7.53 -11.32
N TYR A 101 -5.44 8.23 -10.90
CA TYR A 101 -4.64 9.12 -11.74
C TYR A 101 -3.31 8.48 -12.20
N LEU A 102 -2.97 7.27 -11.74
CA LEU A 102 -1.71 6.61 -12.06
C LEU A 102 -1.77 5.92 -13.43
N THR A 103 -1.20 6.56 -14.44
CA THR A 103 -1.26 6.10 -15.84
C THR A 103 -0.56 4.78 -16.10
N SER A 104 0.46 4.44 -15.32
CA SER A 104 1.18 3.18 -15.44
C SER A 104 1.74 2.75 -14.10
N VAL A 105 1.77 1.44 -13.86
CA VAL A 105 2.40 0.84 -12.68
C VAL A 105 3.38 -0.24 -13.11
N SER A 106 4.61 -0.12 -12.64
CA SER A 106 5.68 -1.09 -12.89
C SER A 106 5.37 -2.44 -12.24
N MET A 107 6.03 -3.50 -12.73
CA MET A 107 5.95 -4.83 -12.12
C MET A 107 6.36 -4.81 -10.65
N LEU A 108 7.42 -4.07 -10.31
CA LEU A 108 7.89 -3.99 -8.94
C LEU A 108 6.84 -3.34 -8.04
N ALA A 109 6.31 -2.18 -8.41
CA ALA A 109 5.26 -1.50 -7.63
C ALA A 109 4.01 -2.36 -7.49
N SER A 110 3.62 -3.09 -8.55
CA SER A 110 2.49 -4.02 -8.52
C SER A 110 2.68 -5.13 -7.47
N VAL A 111 3.84 -5.80 -7.46
CA VAL A 111 4.16 -6.82 -6.43
C VAL A 111 4.16 -6.20 -5.03
N LYS A 112 4.59 -4.94 -4.88
CA LYS A 112 4.58 -4.22 -3.61
C LYS A 112 3.17 -3.91 -3.11
N LEU A 113 2.24 -3.56 -3.99
CA LEU A 113 0.82 -3.44 -3.64
C LEU A 113 0.24 -4.78 -3.18
N LEU A 114 0.55 -5.88 -3.87
CA LEU A 114 0.08 -7.20 -3.44
C LEU A 114 0.67 -7.64 -2.10
N ASN A 115 1.93 -7.29 -1.81
CA ASN A 115 2.52 -7.55 -0.49
C ASN A 115 1.84 -6.74 0.62
N LEU A 116 1.38 -5.51 0.34
CA LEU A 116 0.56 -4.74 1.27
C LEU A 116 -0.80 -5.41 1.49
N PHE A 117 -1.44 -5.87 0.41
CA PHE A 117 -2.70 -6.59 0.50
C PHE A 117 -2.57 -7.84 1.38
N GLU A 118 -1.57 -8.68 1.10
CA GLU A 118 -1.28 -9.87 1.90
C GLU A 118 -1.03 -9.56 3.38
N LEU A 119 -0.44 -8.40 3.71
CA LEU A 119 -0.26 -7.98 5.10
C LEU A 119 -1.62 -7.70 5.77
N VAL A 120 -2.50 -6.95 5.11
CA VAL A 120 -3.77 -6.52 5.69
C VAL A 120 -4.86 -7.60 5.68
N THR A 121 -4.74 -8.61 4.81
CA THR A 121 -5.68 -9.75 4.74
C THR A 121 -5.29 -10.92 5.64
N LYS A 122 -4.17 -10.85 6.39
CA LYS A 122 -3.83 -11.90 7.35
C LYS A 122 -4.88 -11.95 8.47
N PRO A 123 -5.45 -13.11 8.80
CA PRO A 123 -6.49 -13.23 9.85
C PRO A 123 -6.05 -12.61 11.19
N LYS A 124 -4.81 -12.90 11.62
CA LYS A 124 -4.22 -12.32 12.84
C LYS A 124 -4.20 -10.79 12.84
N PHE A 125 -4.00 -10.17 11.68
CA PHE A 125 -4.04 -8.72 11.56
C PHE A 125 -5.49 -8.25 11.49
N LEU A 126 -6.32 -8.84 10.65
CA LEU A 126 -7.70 -8.43 10.41
C LEU A 126 -8.55 -8.40 11.70
N TYR A 127 -8.44 -9.43 12.53
CA TYR A 127 -9.16 -9.52 13.80
C TYR A 127 -8.49 -8.76 14.96
N GLY A 128 -7.33 -8.17 14.73
CA GLY A 128 -6.58 -7.46 15.77
C GLY A 128 -7.24 -6.16 16.25
N ALA A 129 -8.08 -5.51 15.43
CA ALA A 129 -8.87 -4.35 15.84
C ALA A 129 -10.06 -4.09 14.90
N ALA A 130 -11.12 -3.47 15.44
CA ALA A 130 -12.37 -3.20 14.72
C ALA A 130 -12.22 -2.34 13.45
N HIS A 131 -11.16 -1.55 13.34
CA HIS A 131 -10.93 -0.66 12.19
C HIS A 131 -10.05 -1.29 11.09
N HIS A 132 -9.45 -2.46 11.33
CA HIS A 132 -8.57 -3.13 10.38
C HIS A 132 -9.26 -3.59 9.08
N PRO A 133 -10.54 -4.04 9.10
CA PRO A 133 -11.26 -4.34 7.86
C PRO A 133 -11.34 -3.15 6.90
N GLY A 134 -11.33 -1.91 7.41
CA GLY A 134 -11.30 -0.70 6.59
C GLY A 134 -10.03 -0.60 5.71
N TYR A 135 -8.91 -1.17 6.14
CA TYR A 135 -7.67 -1.21 5.34
C TYR A 135 -7.78 -2.17 4.16
N VAL A 136 -8.51 -3.27 4.32
CA VAL A 136 -8.80 -4.19 3.21
C VAL A 136 -9.67 -3.50 2.18
N SER A 137 -10.72 -2.77 2.60
CA SER A 137 -11.55 -1.97 1.69
C SER A 137 -10.72 -0.97 0.89
N LEU A 138 -9.83 -0.21 1.55
CA LEU A 138 -8.94 0.74 0.88
C LEU A 138 -8.02 0.06 -0.15
N MET A 139 -7.50 -1.13 0.15
CA MET A 139 -6.68 -1.87 -0.80
C MET A 139 -7.47 -2.37 -2.01
N LEU A 140 -8.71 -2.82 -1.80
CA LEU A 140 -9.60 -3.22 -2.89
C LEU A 140 -9.97 -2.01 -3.76
N ASP A 141 -10.23 -0.85 -3.15
CA ASP A 141 -10.47 0.40 -3.88
C ASP A 141 -9.26 0.81 -4.73
N ILE A 142 -8.03 0.67 -4.22
CA ILE A 142 -6.81 0.92 -4.99
C ILE A 142 -6.74 0.02 -6.23
N PHE A 143 -7.00 -1.29 -6.06
CA PHE A 143 -6.97 -2.23 -7.19
C PHE A 143 -8.09 -1.93 -8.20
N ASN A 144 -9.30 -1.65 -7.72
CA ASN A 144 -10.43 -1.29 -8.56
C ASN A 144 -10.15 -0.02 -9.35
N ASN A 145 -9.61 1.02 -8.73
CA ASN A 145 -9.26 2.27 -9.40
C ASN A 145 -8.20 2.04 -10.50
N LEU A 146 -7.14 1.28 -10.20
CA LEU A 146 -6.08 1.00 -11.18
C LEU A 146 -6.61 0.17 -12.36
N VAL A 147 -7.47 -0.82 -12.11
CA VAL A 147 -8.06 -1.65 -13.17
C VAL A 147 -9.10 -0.87 -13.97
N GLN A 148 -9.99 -0.13 -13.31
CA GLN A 148 -11.09 0.58 -13.94
C GLN A 148 -10.63 1.76 -14.80
N TYR A 149 -9.70 2.58 -14.29
CA TYR A 149 -9.27 3.80 -14.99
C TYR A 149 -8.04 3.60 -15.87
N GLN A 150 -7.18 2.61 -15.55
CA GLN A 150 -5.81 2.52 -16.10
C GLN A 150 -5.45 1.11 -16.56
N TYR A 151 -6.44 0.33 -17.00
CA TYR A 151 -6.27 -1.05 -17.49
C TYR A 151 -5.11 -1.21 -18.48
N ALA A 152 -5.05 -0.33 -19.49
CA ALA A 152 -4.04 -0.39 -20.55
C ALA A 152 -2.61 -0.14 -20.03
N GLY A 153 -2.45 0.68 -18.98
CA GLY A 153 -1.15 1.02 -18.39
C GLY A 153 -0.74 0.15 -17.22
N CYS A 154 -1.63 -0.73 -16.74
CA CYS A 154 -1.39 -1.60 -15.59
C CYS A 154 -1.44 -3.11 -15.89
N PRO A 155 -0.89 -3.62 -17.03
CA PRO A 155 -0.93 -5.06 -17.33
C PRO A 155 -0.14 -5.88 -16.29
N HIS A 156 0.92 -5.29 -15.72
CA HIS A 156 1.73 -5.93 -14.68
C HIS A 156 0.93 -6.17 -13.39
N LEU A 157 0.01 -5.25 -13.05
CA LEU A 157 -0.85 -5.39 -11.87
C LEU A 157 -1.82 -6.55 -12.06
N VAL A 158 -2.51 -6.58 -13.21
CA VAL A 158 -3.45 -7.67 -13.54
C VAL A 158 -2.72 -9.01 -13.53
N TYR A 159 -1.54 -9.08 -14.15
CA TYR A 159 -0.69 -10.27 -14.12
C TYR A 159 -0.33 -10.69 -12.69
N ALA A 160 0.07 -9.75 -11.83
CA ALA A 160 0.41 -10.03 -10.44
C ALA A 160 -0.80 -10.54 -9.63
N ILE A 161 -1.98 -9.94 -9.84
CA ILE A 161 -3.25 -10.36 -9.23
C ILE A 161 -3.59 -11.79 -9.65
N VAL A 162 -3.57 -12.10 -10.95
CA VAL A 162 -3.88 -13.46 -11.45
C VAL A 162 -2.92 -14.49 -10.86
N ARG A 163 -1.62 -14.17 -10.83
CA ARG A 163 -0.59 -15.07 -10.27
C ARG A 163 -0.76 -15.33 -8.78
N ARG A 164 -1.29 -14.37 -8.02
CA ARG A 164 -1.56 -14.48 -6.57
C ARG A 164 -3.05 -14.47 -6.24
N SER A 165 -3.89 -14.97 -7.15
CA SER A 165 -5.35 -14.98 -7.02
C SER A 165 -5.83 -15.66 -5.73
N LYS A 166 -5.07 -16.65 -5.23
CA LYS A 166 -5.30 -17.31 -3.93
C LYS A 166 -5.49 -16.32 -2.77
N LEU A 167 -4.81 -15.18 -2.75
CA LEU A 167 -4.97 -14.18 -1.69
C LEU A 167 -6.40 -13.63 -1.63
N PHE A 168 -7.05 -13.46 -2.78
CA PHE A 168 -8.43 -12.97 -2.87
C PHE A 168 -9.43 -14.07 -2.54
N TYR A 169 -9.17 -15.31 -2.96
CA TYR A 169 -10.01 -16.45 -2.58
C TYR A 169 -9.99 -16.71 -1.07
N ASN A 170 -8.81 -16.66 -0.45
CA ASN A 170 -8.69 -16.79 1.00
C ASN A 170 -9.47 -15.69 1.74
N LEU A 171 -9.55 -14.48 1.19
CA LEU A 171 -10.35 -13.40 1.75
C LEU A 171 -11.86 -13.70 1.63
N LEU A 172 -12.29 -14.29 0.53
CA LEU A 172 -13.69 -14.70 0.32
C LEU A 172 -14.13 -15.83 1.26
N GLN A 173 -13.20 -16.70 1.67
CA GLN A 173 -13.46 -17.82 2.57
C GLN A 173 -13.44 -17.43 4.07
N LEU A 174 -13.01 -16.22 4.43
CA LEU A 174 -13.02 -15.73 5.82
C LEU A 174 -14.36 -15.87 6.55
N PRO A 175 -15.53 -15.66 5.91
CA PRO A 175 -16.83 -15.87 6.56
C PRO A 175 -17.09 -17.35 6.88
N GLU A 176 -16.68 -18.29 6.02
CA GLU A 176 -16.88 -19.74 6.22
C GLU A 176 -16.05 -20.27 7.40
N PHE A 177 -14.82 -19.76 7.60
CA PHE A 177 -13.99 -20.13 8.76
C PHE A 177 -14.58 -19.71 10.11
N LEU A 178 -15.48 -18.71 10.14
CA LEU A 178 -16.12 -18.26 11.37
C LEU A 178 -17.28 -19.17 11.76
N GLU A 179 -17.99 -19.75 10.79
CA GLU A 179 -19.08 -20.69 11.05
C GLU A 179 -18.51 -22.03 11.56
N GLU A 180 -17.35 -22.47 11.06
CA GLU A 180 -16.70 -23.71 11.52
C GLU A 180 -16.07 -23.59 12.93
N GLU A 181 -15.46 -22.45 13.30
CA GLU A 181 -14.91 -22.27 14.67
C GLU A 181 -16.01 -22.11 15.74
N GLU A 182 -17.15 -21.47 15.43
CA GLU A 182 -18.30 -21.40 16.34
C GLU A 182 -18.96 -22.79 16.55
N GLU A 183 -18.96 -23.65 15.54
CA GLU A 183 -19.42 -25.04 15.66
C GLU A 183 -18.46 -25.91 16.49
N GLU A 184 -17.14 -25.77 16.34
CA GLU A 184 -16.16 -26.52 17.14
C GLU A 184 -16.11 -26.09 18.61
N GLU A 185 -16.29 -24.80 18.93
CA GLU A 185 -16.41 -24.33 20.33
C GLU A 185 -17.75 -24.72 20.97
N GLY A 186 -18.82 -24.84 20.18
CA GLY A 186 -20.13 -25.33 20.63
C GLY A 186 -20.15 -26.82 20.98
N GLU A 187 -19.38 -27.65 20.29
CA GLU A 187 -19.29 -29.09 20.53
C GLU A 187 -18.35 -29.49 21.69
N GLN A 188 -17.34 -28.65 22.02
CA GLN A 188 -16.44 -28.90 23.16
C GLN A 188 -17.02 -28.45 24.52
N GLY A 189 -18.18 -27.79 24.52
CA GLY A 189 -18.87 -27.25 25.70
C GLY A 189 -20.03 -28.08 26.26
N CYS A 190 -20.31 -29.28 25.75
CA CYS A 190 -21.34 -30.20 26.26
C CYS A 190 -20.76 -31.45 26.93
#